data_AF-A0A7J9BGY9-F1
#
_entry.id   AF-A0A7J9BGY9-F1
#
_cell.length_a   1.000
_cell.length_b   1.000
_cell.length_c   1.000
_cell.angle_alpha   90.00
_cell.angle_beta   90.00
_cell.angle_gamma   90.00
#
_symmetry.space_group_name_H-M   'P 1'
#
loop_
_entity.id
_entity.type
_entity.pdbx_description
1 polymer ?
#
loop_
_entity_poly.entity_id
_entity_poly.type
_entity_poly.pdbx_seq_one_letter_code
_entity_poly.pdbx_strand_id
1 'polypeptide(L)'
;MRIRVQIDVRNLLMRKKKLILSNKGCIYARFQYEKLSVFCFLCGRLRHSERFYPARIVHGKTELEFEWDLSVKTIPKRVMVVTSSWLGEKGEGPWFEY
;
A
#
# COMPACT_ATOMS: atom_id res chain seq x y z
N MET A 1 -12.98 6.78 1.84
CA MET A 1 -12.64 7.96 1.02
C MET A 1 -11.28 7.74 0.37
N ARG A 2 -11.13 7.98 -0.92
CA ARG A 2 -9.85 7.88 -1.65
C ARG A 2 -9.44 9.26 -2.16
N ILE A 3 -8.23 9.69 -1.88
CA ILE A 3 -7.69 10.98 -2.31
C ILE A 3 -6.40 10.70 -3.07
N ARG A 4 -6.22 11.34 -4.22
CA ARG A 4 -4.96 11.30 -4.98
C ARG A 4 -4.16 12.55 -4.65
N VAL A 5 -2.90 12.38 -4.30
CA VAL A 5 -1.99 13.47 -3.94
C VAL A 5 -0.64 13.24 -4.61
N GLN A 6 0.05 14.33 -4.95
CA GLN A 6 1.46 14.28 -5.30
C GLN A 6 2.27 14.44 -4.01
N ILE A 7 3.22 13.54 -3.79
CA ILE A 7 4.11 13.55 -2.62
C ILE A 7 5.55 13.50 -3.09
N ASP A 8 6.43 14.22 -2.39
CA ASP A 8 7.86 14.03 -2.54
C ASP A 8 8.27 12.72 -1.84
N VAL A 9 8.77 11.77 -2.63
CA VAL A 9 9.20 10.43 -2.21
C VAL A 9 10.42 10.45 -1.28
N ARG A 10 11.13 11.58 -1.19
CA ARG A 10 12.26 11.77 -0.28
C ARG A 10 11.81 11.98 1.16
N ASN A 11 10.58 12.48 1.34
CA ASN A 11 10.00 12.75 2.65
C ASN A 11 9.34 11.50 3.24
N LEU A 12 9.16 11.52 4.56
CA LEU A 12 8.38 10.51 5.27
C LEU A 12 6.91 10.59 4.85
N LEU A 13 6.25 9.43 4.81
CA LEU A 13 4.81 9.40 4.60
C LEU A 13 4.08 10.01 5.80
N MET A 14 2.89 10.57 5.58
CA MET A 14 2.06 11.05 6.68
C MET A 14 1.22 9.88 7.22
N ARG A 15 1.35 9.55 8.51
CA ARG A 15 0.49 8.51 9.13
C ARG A 15 -0.85 9.05 9.59
N LYS A 16 -0.86 10.29 10.09
CA LYS A 16 -2.07 10.97 10.54
C LYS A 16 -1.96 12.47 10.37
N LYS A 17 -3.08 13.15 10.19
CA LYS A 17 -3.19 14.61 10.20
C LYS A 17 -4.26 15.02 11.18
N LYS A 18 -3.92 15.96 12.07
CA LYS A 18 -4.89 16.59 12.96
C LYS A 18 -5.76 17.52 12.11
N LEU A 19 -7.06 17.32 12.18
CA LEU A 19 -8.06 18.16 11.54
C LEU A 19 -8.77 18.94 12.65
N ILE A 20 -8.86 20.25 12.47
CA ILE A 20 -9.61 21.14 13.35
C ILE A 20 -11.01 21.30 12.76
N LEU A 21 -12.02 20.97 13.54
CA LEU A 21 -13.41 21.13 13.12
C LEU A 21 -13.89 22.54 13.47
N SER A 22 -14.90 23.00 12.73
CA SER A 22 -15.54 24.30 12.97
C SER A 22 -16.10 24.45 14.40
N ASN A 23 -16.43 23.34 15.07
CA ASN A 23 -16.95 23.32 16.43
C ASN A 23 -15.86 23.31 17.53
N LYS A 24 -14.63 23.71 17.20
CA LYS A 24 -13.44 23.67 18.09
C LYS A 24 -13.01 22.26 18.52
N GLY A 25 -13.63 21.20 18.01
CA GLY A 25 -13.16 19.83 18.18
C GLY A 25 -11.93 19.52 17.31
N CYS A 26 -11.19 18.48 17.67
CA CYS A 26 -10.11 17.96 16.82
C CYS A 26 -10.24 16.46 16.60
N ILE A 27 -9.99 16.03 15.37
CA ILE A 27 -9.94 14.61 15.00
C ILE A 27 -8.61 14.31 14.33
N TYR A 28 -8.18 13.06 14.36
CA TYR A 28 -7.04 12.59 13.58
C TYR A 28 -7.53 11.78 12.39
N ALA A 29 -7.28 12.28 11.19
CA ALA A 29 -7.40 11.47 9.98
C ALA A 29 -6.16 10.57 9.88
N ARG A 30 -6.34 9.25 9.92
CA ARG A 30 -5.28 8.28 9.66
C ARG A 30 -5.20 8.00 8.16
N PHE A 31 -3.98 7.88 7.64
CA PHE A 31 -3.75 7.60 6.23
C PHE A 31 -3.33 6.15 6.04
N GLN A 32 -3.87 5.55 5.00
CA GLN A 32 -3.44 4.28 4.44
C GLN A 32 -3.21 4.48 2.96
N TYR A 33 -2.13 3.90 2.45
CA TYR A 33 -1.68 4.13 1.09
C TYR A 33 -2.00 2.91 0.22
N GLU A 34 -2.62 3.17 -0.92
CA GLU A 34 -2.80 2.18 -1.98
C GLU A 34 -1.55 2.18 -2.89
N LYS A 35 -1.19 1.02 -3.44
CA LYS A 35 -0.05 0.88 -4.38
C LYS A 35 1.27 1.43 -3.81
N LEU A 36 1.48 1.26 -2.50
CA LEU A 36 2.75 1.57 -1.85
C LEU A 36 3.85 0.74 -2.53
N SER A 37 4.74 1.38 -3.28
CA SER A 37 5.83 0.74 -4.01
C SER A 37 6.92 0.25 -3.04
N VAL A 38 8.19 0.29 -3.46
CA VAL A 38 9.33 0.02 -2.58
C VAL A 38 9.29 1.00 -1.39
N PHE A 39 9.08 0.48 -0.19
CA PHE A 39 8.98 1.25 1.06
C PHE A 39 9.89 0.64 2.11
N CYS A 40 10.56 1.48 2.90
CA CYS A 40 11.43 1.05 3.98
C CYS A 40 10.71 1.22 5.32
N PHE A 41 10.32 0.12 5.95
CA PHE A 41 9.69 0.09 7.27
C PHE A 41 10.64 0.52 8.41
N LEU A 42 11.95 0.59 8.16
CA LEU A 42 12.92 1.14 9.12
C LEU A 42 12.92 2.67 9.15
N CYS A 43 12.83 3.32 7.99
CA CYS A 43 13.00 4.78 7.89
C CYS A 43 11.83 5.52 7.26
N GLY A 44 10.76 4.86 6.84
CA GLY A 44 9.52 5.49 6.40
C GLY A 44 9.51 6.13 5.01
N ARG A 45 10.46 5.78 4.13
CA ARG A 45 10.62 6.40 2.80
C ARG A 45 10.34 5.44 1.65
N LEU A 46 9.90 5.99 0.50
CA LEU A 46 9.50 5.25 -0.71
C LEU A 46 10.65 4.93 -1.70
N ARG A 47 11.91 5.02 -1.25
CA ARG A 47 13.07 4.93 -2.14
C ARG A 47 13.68 3.53 -2.23
N HIS A 48 13.66 2.80 -1.12
CA HIS A 48 14.41 1.56 -0.96
C HIS A 48 13.68 0.64 0.02
N SER A 49 13.96 -0.65 -0.03
CA SER A 49 13.50 -1.60 0.99
C SER A 49 14.51 -1.65 2.14
N GLU A 50 14.14 -2.27 3.25
CA GLU A 50 14.96 -2.34 4.47
C GLU A 50 16.29 -3.05 4.22
N ARG A 51 16.32 -3.99 3.28
CA ARG A 51 17.54 -4.66 2.82
C ARG A 51 18.64 -3.68 2.36
N PHE A 52 18.26 -2.53 1.83
CA PHE A 52 19.20 -1.51 1.35
C PHE A 52 19.32 -0.33 2.32
N TYR A 53 18.87 -0.49 3.57
CA TYR A 53 19.04 0.54 4.58
C TYR A 53 20.52 0.63 4.97
N PRO A 54 21.16 1.81 4.97
CA PRO A 54 22.60 1.94 5.18
C PRO A 54 23.10 1.22 6.43
N ALA A 55 22.36 1.32 7.54
CA ALA A 55 22.75 0.65 8.78
C ALA A 55 22.73 -0.89 8.65
N ARG A 56 21.76 -1.47 7.90
CA ARG A 56 21.71 -2.92 7.62
C ARG A 56 22.83 -3.38 6.70
N ILE A 57 23.23 -2.54 5.74
CA ILE A 57 24.34 -2.86 4.83
C ILE A 57 25.65 -2.91 5.64
N VAL A 58 25.85 -1.95 6.55
CA VAL A 58 27.10 -1.82 7.31
C VAL A 58 27.17 -2.79 8.50
N HIS A 59 26.09 -2.96 9.26
CA HIS A 59 26.08 -3.72 10.52
C HIS A 59 25.46 -5.11 10.40
N GLY A 60 25.05 -5.51 9.18
CA GLY A 60 24.49 -6.82 8.90
C GLY A 60 23.15 -7.07 9.61
N LYS A 61 23.05 -8.22 10.28
CA LYS A 61 21.82 -8.78 10.87
C LYS A 61 21.52 -8.22 12.28
N THR A 62 21.93 -6.99 12.55
CA THR A 62 21.57 -6.29 13.79
C THR A 62 20.06 -6.17 13.87
N GLU A 63 19.51 -6.45 15.06
CA GLU A 63 18.08 -6.31 15.31
C GLU A 63 17.74 -4.82 15.29
N LEU A 64 17.17 -4.37 14.16
CA LEU A 64 16.70 -3.01 14.00
C LEU A 64 15.20 -2.99 14.25
N GLU A 65 14.76 -2.14 15.17
CA GLU A 65 13.35 -1.87 15.39
C GLU A 65 12.74 -1.18 14.17
N PHE A 66 11.60 -1.70 13.72
CA PHE A 66 10.85 -1.09 12.64
C PHE A 66 9.95 0.00 13.22
N GLU A 67 10.25 1.26 12.89
CA GLU A 67 9.40 2.37 13.30
C GLU A 67 8.01 2.34 12.63
N TRP A 68 7.89 1.64 11.49
CA TRP A 68 6.70 1.56 10.66
C TRP A 68 6.18 0.12 10.58
N ASP A 69 4.86 -0.02 10.48
CA ASP A 69 4.17 -1.29 10.41
C ASP A 69 3.25 -1.39 9.18
N LEU A 70 2.63 -2.56 9.00
CA LEU A 70 1.71 -2.82 7.89
C LEU A 70 0.44 -1.94 7.92
N SER A 71 0.15 -1.26 9.04
CA SER A 71 -1.02 -0.36 9.16
C SER A 71 -1.02 0.77 8.13
N VAL A 72 0.15 1.10 7.58
CA VAL A 72 0.36 2.14 6.56
C VAL A 72 -0.15 1.69 5.18
N LYS A 73 -0.21 0.38 4.93
CA LYS A 73 -0.77 -0.16 3.69
C LYS A 73 -2.29 -0.26 3.82
N THR A 74 -2.98 0.07 2.73
CA THR A 74 -4.39 -0.31 2.63
C THR A 74 -4.51 -1.83 2.54
N ILE A 75 -5.58 -2.40 3.10
CA ILE A 75 -5.93 -3.80 2.86
C ILE A 75 -6.47 -3.88 1.42
N PRO A 76 -5.86 -4.67 0.51
CA PRO A 76 -6.38 -4.81 -0.84
C PRO A 76 -7.79 -5.41 -0.75
N LYS A 77 -8.80 -4.64 -1.19
CA LYS A 77 -10.13 -5.20 -1.40
C LYS A 77 -10.01 -6.20 -2.55
N ARG A 78 -10.39 -7.46 -2.33
CA ARG A 78 -10.58 -8.41 -3.43
C ARG A 78 -11.51 -7.72 -4.43
N VAL A 79 -11.00 -7.45 -5.62
CA VAL A 79 -11.88 -7.14 -6.74
C VAL A 79 -12.64 -8.43 -6.95
N MET A 80 -13.92 -8.47 -6.59
CA MET A 80 -14.79 -9.46 -7.21
C MET A 80 -14.67 -9.18 -8.69
N VAL A 81 -13.96 -10.05 -9.40
CA VAL A 81 -14.12 -10.15 -10.84
C VAL A 81 -15.59 -10.48 -10.99
N VAL A 82 -16.40 -9.48 -11.32
CA VAL A 82 -17.73 -9.73 -11.84
C VAL A 82 -17.46 -10.32 -13.22
N THR A 83 -17.18 -11.62 -13.27
CA THR A 83 -17.56 -12.39 -14.44
C THR A 83 -19.06 -12.23 -14.47
N SER A 84 -19.55 -11.37 -15.37
CA SER A 84 -20.99 -11.29 -15.60
C SER A 84 -21.45 -12.70 -15.92
N SER A 85 -22.34 -13.26 -15.11
CA SER A 85 -23.02 -14.53 -15.40
C SER A 85 -23.72 -14.54 -16.78
N TRP A 86 -23.83 -13.36 -17.41
CA TRP A 86 -24.38 -13.11 -18.74
C TRP A 86 -23.38 -13.14 -19.89
N LEU A 87 -22.08 -13.35 -19.65
CA LEU A 87 -21.17 -13.71 -20.73
C LEU A 87 -21.42 -15.18 -21.06
N GLY A 88 -22.44 -15.43 -21.88
CA GLY A 88 -22.84 -16.76 -22.28
C GLY A 88 -21.69 -17.50 -22.95
N GLU A 89 -21.46 -18.72 -22.50
CA GLU A 89 -20.70 -19.73 -23.21
C GLU A 89 -21.19 -19.81 -24.67
N LYS A 90 -20.28 -19.64 -25.63
CA LYS A 90 -20.47 -20.27 -26.94
C LYS A 90 -19.85 -21.64 -26.87
N GLY A 91 -20.68 -22.63 -26.59
CA GLY A 91 -20.37 -24.02 -26.90
C GLY A 91 -20.33 -24.17 -28.42
N GLU A 92 -19.19 -24.61 -28.93
CA GLU A 92 -19.09 -25.30 -30.20
C GLU A 92 -18.30 -26.58 -29.92
N GLY A 93 -18.94 -27.71 -30.19
CA GLY A 93 -18.55 -29.05 -29.76
C GLY A 93 -17.28 -29.61 -30.44
N PRO A 94 -16.89 -30.84 -30.08
CA PRO A 94 -15.58 -31.41 -30.38
C PRO A 94 -15.55 -31.94 -31.81
N TRP A 95 -14.57 -31.51 -32.61
CA TRP A 95 -14.26 -32.17 -33.88
C TRP A 95 -12.74 -32.30 -34.11
N PHE A 96 -12.32 -33.54 -33.90
CA PHE A 96 -11.22 -34.32 -34.48
C PHE A 96 -9.77 -34.10 -34.02
N GLU A 97 -9.27 -35.18 -33.42
CA GLU A 97 -7.88 -35.64 -33.36
C GLU A 97 -7.24 -35.72 -34.76
N TYR A 98 -5.96 -35.37 -34.84
CA TYR A 98 -4.90 -36.13 -35.54
C TYR A 98 -3.54 -35.82 -34.89
#